data_AF-A0A960HF63-F1
#
_entry.id   AF-A0A960HF63-F1
#
_cell.length_a   1.000
_cell.length_b   1.000
_cell.length_c   1.000
_cell.angle_alpha   90.00
_cell.angle_beta   90.00
_cell.angle_gamma   90.00
#
_symmetry.space_group_name_H-M   'P 1'
#
loop_
_entity.id
_entity.type
_entity.pdbx_description
1 polymer ?
#
loop_
_entity_poly.entity_id
_entity_poly.type
_entity_poly.pdbx_seq_one_letter_code
_entity_poly.pdbx_strand_id
1 'polypeptide(L)'
;LLAERLDAVPTTDDPLADLHGCGQAYRRFALDQPTLYAVMFDRVVPDFDPGEQALATASATLDHLAARLRRAMEHGLLKPIDPLHAAGIVWSTCHGVVSLELKAMKPDVIDWPAVYADATAAIVAGMAP
;
A
#
# COMPACT_ATOMS: atom_id res chain seq x y z
N LEU A 1 -11.79 -1.53 8.50
CA LEU A 1 -11.92 -1.79 7.04
C LEU A 1 -10.58 -1.96 6.30
N LEU A 2 -9.73 -0.94 6.14
CA LEU A 2 -8.42 -1.15 5.48
C LEU A 2 -7.51 -2.05 6.32
N ALA A 3 -7.32 -1.73 7.61
CA ALA A 3 -6.53 -2.54 8.53
C ALA A 3 -6.99 -4.01 8.53
N GLU A 4 -8.29 -4.26 8.70
CA GLU A 4 -8.88 -5.62 8.61
C GLU A 4 -8.55 -6.36 7.30
N ARG A 5 -8.55 -5.67 6.15
CA ARG A 5 -8.21 -6.29 4.86
C ARG A 5 -6.72 -6.63 4.75
N LEU A 6 -5.86 -5.83 5.36
CA LEU A 6 -4.42 -6.10 5.41
C LEU A 6 -4.11 -7.21 6.41
N ASP A 7 -4.79 -7.24 7.55
CA ASP A 7 -4.67 -8.29 8.58
C ASP A 7 -5.17 -9.66 8.06
N ALA A 8 -6.12 -9.66 7.13
CA ALA A 8 -6.61 -10.86 6.48
C ALA A 8 -5.62 -11.47 5.47
N VAL A 9 -4.55 -10.75 5.09
CA VAL A 9 -3.50 -11.31 4.24
C VAL A 9 -2.63 -12.25 5.09
N PRO A 10 -2.52 -13.54 4.71
CA PRO A 10 -1.75 -14.49 5.50
C PRO A 10 -0.28 -14.10 5.56
N THR A 11 0.40 -14.65 6.58
CA THR A 11 1.85 -14.70 6.63
C THR A 11 2.24 -16.14 6.31
N THR A 12 2.90 -16.35 5.17
CA THR A 12 3.27 -17.66 4.64
C THR A 12 4.78 -17.77 4.51
N ASP A 13 5.31 -18.92 4.09
CA ASP A 13 6.75 -19.10 3.86
C ASP A 13 7.27 -18.37 2.60
N ASP A 14 6.41 -17.61 1.90
CA ASP A 14 6.77 -16.72 0.79
C ASP A 14 6.54 -15.24 1.15
N PRO A 15 7.55 -14.55 1.72
CA PRO A 15 7.44 -13.15 2.12
C PRO A 15 7.09 -12.18 0.98
N LEU A 16 7.50 -12.48 -0.26
CA LEU A 16 7.21 -11.61 -1.41
C LEU A 16 5.76 -11.78 -1.87
N ALA A 17 5.24 -13.01 -1.88
CA ALA A 17 3.83 -13.26 -2.16
C ALA A 17 2.92 -12.59 -1.10
N ASP A 18 3.31 -12.64 0.17
CA ASP A 18 2.60 -11.97 1.27
C ASP A 18 2.56 -10.45 1.06
N LEU A 19 3.68 -9.82 0.68
CA LEU A 19 3.75 -8.39 0.37
C LEU A 19 2.88 -8.00 -0.81
N HIS A 20 2.91 -8.81 -1.88
CA HIS A 20 2.05 -8.61 -3.04
C HIS A 20 0.57 -8.72 -2.66
N GLY A 21 0.20 -9.67 -1.80
CA GLY A 21 -1.14 -9.80 -1.23
C GLY A 21 -1.61 -8.53 -0.50
N CYS A 22 -0.73 -7.90 0.29
CA CYS A 22 -1.03 -6.62 0.94
C CYS A 22 -1.28 -5.49 -0.07
N GLY A 23 -0.46 -5.39 -1.14
CA GLY A 23 -0.69 -4.43 -2.21
C GLY A 23 -2.07 -4.62 -2.87
N GLN A 24 -2.42 -5.86 -3.23
CA GLN A 24 -3.73 -6.17 -3.80
C GLN A 24 -4.88 -5.84 -2.85
N ALA A 25 -4.75 -6.14 -1.55
CA ALA A 25 -5.75 -5.79 -0.55
C ALA A 25 -5.93 -4.28 -0.41
N TYR A 26 -4.83 -3.52 -0.45
CA TYR A 26 -4.84 -2.05 -0.44
C TYR A 26 -5.57 -1.46 -1.65
N ARG A 27 -5.22 -1.91 -2.88
CA ARG A 27 -5.89 -1.44 -4.10
C ARG A 27 -7.38 -1.81 -4.09
N ARG A 28 -7.73 -3.05 -3.71
CA ARG A 28 -9.13 -3.47 -3.64
C ARG A 28 -9.92 -2.67 -2.60
N PHE A 29 -9.33 -2.32 -1.47
CA PHE A 29 -9.95 -1.40 -0.51
C PHE A 29 -10.29 -0.05 -1.16
N ALA A 30 -9.34 0.55 -1.86
CA ALA A 30 -9.53 1.85 -2.48
C ALA A 30 -10.65 1.84 -3.54
N LEU A 31 -10.68 0.80 -4.38
CA LEU A 31 -11.69 0.64 -5.43
C LEU A 31 -13.08 0.31 -4.88
N ASP A 32 -13.17 -0.51 -3.83
CA ASP A 32 -14.44 -0.86 -3.20
C ASP A 32 -15.01 0.28 -2.35
N GLN A 33 -14.16 1.16 -1.82
CA GLN A 33 -14.51 2.21 -0.87
C GLN A 33 -13.92 3.59 -1.26
N PRO A 34 -14.18 4.10 -2.47
CA PRO A 34 -13.51 5.30 -3.00
C PRO A 34 -13.79 6.57 -2.17
N THR A 35 -15.00 6.71 -1.63
CA THR A 35 -15.35 7.83 -0.75
C THR A 35 -14.57 7.81 0.55
N LEU A 36 -14.48 6.64 1.20
CA LEU A 36 -13.70 6.49 2.44
C LEU A 36 -12.20 6.68 2.18
N TYR A 37 -11.70 6.17 1.06
CA TYR A 37 -10.33 6.39 0.62
C TYR A 37 -10.01 7.88 0.47
N ALA A 38 -10.89 8.65 -0.18
CA ALA A 38 -10.74 10.09 -0.31
C ALA A 38 -10.76 10.81 1.05
N VAL A 39 -11.64 10.41 1.98
CA VAL A 39 -11.65 10.96 3.34
C VAL A 39 -10.34 10.67 4.07
N MET A 40 -9.79 9.46 3.95
CA MET A 40 -8.56 9.05 4.62
C MET A 40 -7.31 9.75 4.07
N PHE A 41 -7.24 9.98 2.76
CA PHE A 41 -5.98 10.37 2.11
C PHE A 41 -6.00 11.71 1.36
N ASP A 42 -7.15 12.17 0.86
CA ASP A 42 -7.25 13.37 0.02
C ASP A 42 -7.64 14.64 0.79
N ARG A 43 -7.85 14.57 2.11
CA ARG A 43 -8.30 15.69 2.95
C ARG A 43 -9.48 16.46 2.32
N VAL A 44 -10.43 15.73 1.75
CA VAL A 44 -11.57 16.28 0.98
C VAL A 44 -12.60 17.04 1.84
N VAL A 45 -12.49 16.97 3.16
CA VAL A 45 -13.36 17.68 4.10
C VAL A 45 -12.57 18.86 4.70
N PRO A 46 -12.94 20.11 4.39
CA PRO A 46 -12.36 21.28 5.03
C PRO A 46 -12.44 21.17 6.55
N ASP A 47 -11.37 21.52 7.24
CA ASP A 47 -11.25 21.48 8.71
C ASP A 47 -11.41 20.08 9.35
N PHE A 48 -11.39 19.00 8.58
CA PHE A 48 -11.32 17.64 9.11
C PHE A 48 -9.92 17.36 9.65
N ASP A 49 -9.83 17.29 10.98
CA ASP A 49 -8.65 16.82 11.69
C ASP A 49 -8.88 15.36 12.12
N PRO A 50 -8.09 14.39 11.62
CA PRO A 50 -8.19 13.03 12.10
C PRO A 50 -7.82 12.99 13.59
N GLY A 51 -8.77 12.56 14.43
CA GLY A 51 -8.51 12.38 15.85
C GLY A 51 -7.35 11.40 16.13
N GLU A 52 -6.81 11.45 17.34
CA GLU A 52 -5.63 10.67 17.77
C GLU A 52 -5.71 9.17 17.41
N GLN A 53 -6.89 8.57 17.56
CA GLN A 53 -7.12 7.17 17.22
C GLN A 53 -6.95 6.86 15.72
N ALA A 54 -7.36 7.79 14.84
CA ALA A 54 -7.21 7.63 13.40
C ALA A 54 -5.73 7.73 12.99
N LEU A 55 -4.99 8.66 13.60
CA LEU A 55 -3.53 8.78 13.42
C LEU A 55 -2.81 7.53 13.89
N ALA A 56 -3.13 7.02 15.08
CA ALA A 56 -2.56 5.78 15.61
C ALA A 56 -2.82 4.57 14.68
N THR A 57 -4.01 4.48 14.11
CA THR A 57 -4.37 3.43 13.15
C THR A 57 -3.56 3.54 11.85
N ALA A 58 -3.35 4.77 11.35
CA ALA A 58 -2.55 5.02 10.16
C ALA A 58 -1.08 4.63 10.39
N SER A 59 -0.50 5.03 11.52
CA SER A 59 0.85 4.64 11.92
C SER A 59 0.99 3.12 12.05
N ALA A 60 0.07 2.45 12.74
CA ALA A 60 0.09 0.99 12.89
C ALA A 60 0.03 0.25 11.55
N THR A 61 -0.71 0.78 10.58
CA THR A 61 -0.78 0.19 9.23
C THR A 61 0.55 0.30 8.49
N LEU A 62 1.25 1.43 8.63
CA LEU A 62 2.57 1.62 8.03
C LEU A 62 3.63 0.74 8.71
N ASP A 63 3.58 0.62 10.04
CA ASP A 63 4.45 -0.27 10.82
C ASP A 63 4.25 -1.74 10.43
N HIS A 64 3.01 -2.15 10.14
CA HIS A 64 2.73 -3.51 9.66
C HIS A 64 3.39 -3.79 8.31
N LEU A 65 3.32 -2.85 7.36
CA LEU A 65 4.03 -2.95 6.09
C LEU A 65 5.55 -3.01 6.28
N ALA A 66 6.10 -2.16 7.15
CA ALA A 66 7.52 -2.17 7.50
C ALA A 66 7.96 -3.53 8.08
N ALA A 67 7.13 -4.14 8.94
CA ALA A 67 7.42 -5.47 9.49
C ALA A 67 7.48 -6.56 8.41
N ARG A 68 6.58 -6.54 7.43
CA ARG A 68 6.60 -7.49 6.30
C ARG A 68 7.82 -7.29 5.40
N LEU A 69 8.20 -6.04 5.13
CA LEU A 69 9.41 -5.72 4.36
C LEU A 69 10.67 -6.17 5.09
N ARG A 70 10.77 -5.92 6.40
CA ARG A 70 11.87 -6.43 7.24
C ARG A 70 12.00 -7.94 7.13
N ARG A 71 10.88 -8.67 7.20
CA ARG A 71 10.89 -10.14 7.04
C ARG A 71 11.46 -10.57 5.69
N ALA A 72 11.06 -9.91 4.59
CA ALA A 72 11.64 -10.21 3.28
C ALA A 72 13.15 -9.92 3.22
N MET A 73 13.63 -8.87 3.90
CA MET A 73 15.06 -8.58 4.04
C MET A 73 15.81 -9.65 4.86
N GLU A 74 15.23 -10.12 5.96
CA GLU A 74 15.79 -11.19 6.81
C GLU A 74 15.96 -12.52 6.05
N HIS A 75 15.08 -12.78 5.07
CA HIS A 75 15.17 -13.92 4.16
C HIS A 75 16.12 -13.68 2.97
N GLY A 76 16.79 -12.52 2.89
CA GLY A 76 17.69 -12.18 1.79
C GLY A 76 16.97 -11.91 0.46
N LEU A 77 15.66 -11.66 0.47
CA LEU A 77 14.85 -11.40 -0.73
C LEU A 77 14.85 -9.92 -1.13
N LEU A 78 15.18 -9.03 -0.19
CA LEU A 78 15.31 -7.58 -0.40
C LEU A 78 16.60 -7.06 0.25
N LYS A 79 17.14 -5.94 -0.25
CA LYS A 79 18.29 -5.23 0.32
C LYS A 79 17.99 -4.79 1.76
N PRO A 80 18.97 -4.88 2.68
CA PRO A 80 18.79 -4.47 4.07
C PRO A 80 18.85 -2.94 4.20
N ILE A 81 17.73 -2.28 3.95
CA ILE A 81 17.53 -0.84 4.18
C ILE A 81 16.60 -0.63 5.38
N ASP A 82 16.46 0.62 5.83
CA ASP A 82 15.50 0.94 6.89
C ASP A 82 14.07 0.49 6.50
N PRO A 83 13.39 -0.35 7.30
CA PRO A 83 12.09 -0.90 6.92
C PRO A 83 10.98 0.15 6.78
N LEU A 84 11.01 1.22 7.59
CA LEU A 84 10.03 2.31 7.48
C LEU A 84 10.28 3.14 6.23
N HIS A 85 11.54 3.37 5.87
CA HIS A 85 11.91 3.97 4.60
C HIS A 85 11.40 3.14 3.41
N ALA A 86 11.62 1.82 3.42
CA ALA A 86 11.10 0.91 2.40
C ALA A 86 9.57 0.94 2.34
N ALA A 87 8.89 0.94 3.49
CA ALA A 87 7.44 1.03 3.58
C ALA A 87 6.91 2.33 2.96
N GLY A 88 7.59 3.46 3.19
CA GLY A 88 7.26 4.74 2.57
C GLY A 88 7.37 4.70 1.04
N ILE A 89 8.40 4.05 0.49
CA ILE A 89 8.56 3.90 -0.96
C ILE A 89 7.44 3.03 -1.56
N VAL A 90 7.18 1.86 -0.96
CA VAL A 90 6.13 0.94 -1.43
C VAL A 90 4.75 1.59 -1.34
N TRP A 91 4.45 2.21 -0.19
CA TRP A 91 3.17 2.88 0.05
C TRP A 91 2.96 4.04 -0.91
N SER A 92 3.95 4.91 -1.08
CA SER A 92 3.85 6.05 -2.01
C SER A 92 3.59 5.60 -3.46
N THR A 93 4.22 4.51 -3.90
CA THR A 93 4.01 3.92 -5.23
C THR A 93 2.58 3.42 -5.38
N CYS A 94 2.11 2.58 -4.45
CA CYS A 94 0.75 2.04 -4.45
C CYS A 94 -0.30 3.16 -4.39
N HIS A 95 -0.10 4.10 -3.46
CA HIS A 95 -0.98 5.23 -3.22
C HIS A 95 -1.07 6.14 -4.45
N GLY A 96 0.06 6.45 -5.08
CA GLY A 96 0.11 7.28 -6.28
C GLY A 96 -0.67 6.68 -7.45
N VAL A 97 -0.44 5.40 -7.77
CA VAL A 97 -1.16 4.73 -8.86
C VAL A 97 -2.67 4.68 -8.58
N VAL A 98 -3.06 4.25 -7.39
CA VAL A 98 -4.48 4.12 -7.01
C VAL A 98 -5.18 5.49 -6.98
N SER A 99 -4.52 6.53 -6.48
CA SER A 99 -5.09 7.88 -6.44
C SER A 99 -5.31 8.43 -7.84
N LEU A 100 -4.40 8.15 -8.78
CA LEU A 100 -4.54 8.54 -10.18
C LEU A 100 -5.63 7.72 -10.89
N GLU A 101 -5.73 6.42 -10.62
CA GLU A 101 -6.80 5.55 -11.12
C GLU A 101 -8.18 6.08 -10.69
N LEU A 102 -8.37 6.38 -9.41
CA LEU A 102 -9.63 6.89 -8.87
C LEU A 102 -10.02 8.28 -9.39
N LYS A 103 -9.03 9.11 -9.77
CA LYS A 103 -9.23 10.48 -10.28
C LYS A 103 -9.25 10.54 -11.81
N ALA A 104 -9.07 9.42 -12.52
CA ALA A 104 -8.95 9.41 -13.96
C ALA A 104 -10.25 9.88 -14.64
N MET A 105 -10.18 11.02 -15.35
CA MET A 105 -11.31 11.54 -16.14
C MET A 105 -11.71 10.64 -17.33
N LYS A 106 -10.80 9.77 -17.77
CA LYS A 106 -11.00 8.78 -18.84
C LYS A 106 -10.38 7.43 -18.43
N PRO A 107 -11.04 6.66 -17.56
CA PRO A 107 -10.47 5.45 -16.96
C PRO A 107 -10.11 4.38 -18.00
N ASP A 108 -10.78 4.36 -19.16
CA ASP A 108 -10.61 3.32 -20.18
C ASP A 108 -9.40 3.54 -21.11
N VAL A 109 -8.64 4.62 -20.93
CA VAL A 109 -7.45 4.91 -21.77
C VAL A 109 -6.19 4.28 -21.21
N ILE A 110 -6.10 4.15 -19.89
CA ILE A 110 -4.93 3.60 -19.19
C ILE A 110 -5.35 2.28 -18.56
N ASP A 111 -4.57 1.23 -18.82
CA ASP A 111 -4.75 -0.06 -18.14
C ASP A 111 -4.22 0.04 -16.70
N TRP A 112 -5.01 0.63 -15.80
CA TRP A 112 -4.66 0.79 -14.40
C TRP A 112 -4.34 -0.52 -13.67
N PRO A 113 -5.06 -1.64 -13.92
CA PRO A 113 -4.63 -2.95 -13.44
C PRO A 113 -3.19 -3.30 -13.82
N ALA A 114 -2.82 -3.15 -15.09
CA ALA A 114 -1.45 -3.41 -15.55
C ALA A 114 -0.45 -2.42 -14.96
N VAL A 115 -0.77 -1.13 -14.94
CA VAL A 115 0.10 -0.10 -14.34
C VAL A 115 0.38 -0.41 -12.87
N TYR A 116 -0.63 -0.82 -12.10
CA TYR A 116 -0.44 -1.18 -10.69
C TYR A 116 0.45 -2.42 -10.53
N ALA A 117 0.21 -3.46 -11.33
CA ALA A 117 1.02 -4.68 -11.31
C ALA A 117 2.49 -4.38 -11.67
N ASP A 118 2.73 -3.64 -12.75
CA ASP A 118 4.07 -3.31 -13.23
C ASP A 118 4.80 -2.37 -12.27
N ALA A 119 4.11 -1.35 -11.73
CA ALA A 119 4.70 -0.41 -10.78
C ALA A 119 5.12 -1.12 -9.49
N THR A 120 4.28 -2.00 -8.95
CA THR A 120 4.60 -2.76 -7.73
C THR A 120 5.69 -3.80 -7.97
N ALA A 121 5.71 -4.45 -9.13
CA ALA A 121 6.81 -5.34 -9.52
C ALA A 121 8.13 -4.57 -9.67
N ALA A 122 8.12 -3.39 -10.31
CA ALA A 122 9.31 -2.57 -10.52
C ALA A 122 9.93 -2.10 -9.21
N ILE A 123 9.13 -1.68 -8.23
CA ILE A 123 9.66 -1.27 -6.92
C ILE A 123 10.25 -2.47 -6.15
N VAL A 124 9.59 -3.64 -6.16
CA VAL A 124 10.14 -4.86 -5.54
C VAL A 124 11.45 -5.26 -6.21
N ALA A 125 11.52 -5.26 -7.54
CA ALA A 125 12.74 -5.54 -8.29
C ALA A 125 13.87 -4.53 -7.99
N GLY A 126 13.55 -3.24 -7.86
CA GLY A 126 14.52 -2.21 -7.48
C GLY A 126 15.10 -2.42 -6.07
N MET A 127 14.33 -3.03 -5.17
CA MET A 127 14.73 -3.39 -3.81
C MET A 127 15.37 -4.78 -3.68
N ALA A 128 15.40 -5.60 -4.75
CA ALA A 128 16.08 -6.89 -4.72
C ALA A 128 17.59 -6.74 -4.44
N PRO A 129 18.26 -7.74 -3.82
CA PRO A 129 19.67 -7.71 -3.40
C PRO A 129 20.65 -7.18 -4.45
#